data_AF-A0A483ZEN0-F1
#
_entry.id   AF-A0A483ZEN0-F1
#
_cell.length_a   1.000
_cell.length_b   1.000
_cell.length_c   1.000
_cell.angle_alpha   90.00
_cell.angle_beta   90.00
_cell.angle_gamma   90.00
#
_symmetry.space_group_name_H-M   'P 1'
#
loop_
_entity.id
_entity.type
_entity.pdbx_description
1 polymer ?
#
loop_
_entity_poly.entity_id
_entity_poly.type
_entity_poly.pdbx_seq_one_letter_code
_entity_poly.pdbx_strand_id
1 'polypeptide(L)'
;MIELILTYLNKVLLFALRKDSLMAFFNLLFVASLICFGGVMGSYSRGCRDSQNKFSKDKDENNKRASVYRFGIASAFICVPFISSFLHVDYSSIIFPVADGGGTKFIEQILLLISVSGISAYLGYALLDGLANKVLKEQVDGIDKKQQDLEAEQDEFKDELDRSKELIEQLEMDKKTTKFELGYFKAISAVDKAESMMSIPDEALSVKKKLTEALDAVTESLSLVKREDVAKDDYDKLLVLKAYILKRLDRIDDALSITDELLMSNEDNPILIYNKACYQYILRRCQADNSDIKDMIRRALTIKVTDPEFIRRQEKIRTKVIGNKDNDLEGLFTDAELEELKVAIK
;
A
#
# COMPACT_ATOMS: atom_id res chain seq x y z
N MET A 1 -31.06 -20.93 -38.47
CA MET A 1 -29.73 -21.56 -38.68
C MET A 1 -29.86 -23.06 -38.97
N ILE A 2 -30.65 -23.82 -38.20
CA ILE A 2 -30.94 -25.25 -38.44
C ILE A 2 -31.61 -25.48 -39.81
N GLU A 3 -32.57 -24.65 -40.22
CA GLU A 3 -33.19 -24.77 -41.55
C GLU A 3 -32.23 -24.48 -42.70
N LEU A 4 -31.23 -23.60 -42.51
CA LEU A 4 -30.23 -23.31 -43.53
C LEU A 4 -29.30 -24.51 -43.76
N ILE A 5 -28.94 -25.19 -42.66
CA ILE A 5 -28.14 -26.42 -42.67
C ILE A 5 -28.93 -27.58 -43.28
N LEU A 6 -30.20 -27.74 -42.90
CA LEU A 6 -31.08 -28.77 -43.47
C LEU A 6 -31.32 -28.55 -44.96
N THR A 7 -31.49 -27.31 -45.42
CA THR A 7 -31.67 -27.01 -46.84
C THR A 7 -30.40 -27.26 -47.65
N TYR A 8 -29.23 -26.99 -47.06
CA TYR A 8 -27.93 -27.32 -47.67
C TYR A 8 -27.72 -28.84 -47.74
N LEU A 9 -27.99 -29.57 -46.65
CA LEU A 9 -27.93 -31.02 -46.63
C LEU A 9 -28.91 -31.64 -47.63
N ASN A 10 -30.14 -31.13 -47.72
CA ASN A 10 -31.14 -31.67 -48.64
C ASN A 10 -30.76 -31.38 -50.11
N LYS A 11 -30.15 -30.23 -50.41
CA LYS A 11 -29.61 -29.94 -51.75
C LYS A 11 -28.41 -30.81 -52.11
N VAL A 12 -27.52 -31.10 -51.15
CA VAL A 12 -26.39 -32.02 -51.34
C VAL A 12 -26.89 -33.45 -51.54
N LEU A 13 -27.91 -33.87 -50.78
CA LEU A 13 -28.54 -35.19 -50.88
C LEU A 13 -29.31 -35.35 -52.20
N LEU A 14 -30.06 -34.33 -52.64
CA LEU A 14 -30.74 -34.29 -53.94
C LEU A 14 -29.76 -34.24 -55.11
N PHE A 15 -28.63 -33.54 -54.96
CA PHE A 15 -27.57 -33.57 -55.96
C PHE A 15 -27.04 -35.01 -56.08
N ALA A 16 -26.74 -35.70 -54.97
CA ALA A 16 -26.23 -37.08 -54.94
C ALA A 16 -27.19 -38.14 -55.51
N LEU A 17 -28.50 -37.87 -55.61
CA LEU A 17 -29.51 -38.81 -56.12
C LEU A 17 -29.67 -38.81 -57.66
N ARG A 18 -28.98 -37.95 -58.40
CA ARG A 18 -28.85 -38.10 -59.87
C ARG A 18 -27.81 -39.20 -60.14
N LYS A 19 -28.11 -40.14 -61.05
CA LYS A 19 -27.23 -41.31 -61.35
C LYS A 19 -25.78 -40.90 -61.68
N ASP A 20 -25.59 -39.77 -62.36
CA ASP A 20 -24.28 -39.18 -62.68
C ASP A 20 -23.59 -38.56 -61.45
N SER A 21 -24.37 -37.98 -60.55
CA SER A 21 -23.89 -37.39 -59.29
C SER A 21 -23.49 -38.42 -58.25
N LEU A 22 -24.13 -39.59 -58.27
CA LEU A 22 -23.83 -40.70 -57.37
C LEU A 22 -22.45 -41.29 -57.72
N MET A 23 -22.14 -41.40 -59.02
CA MET A 23 -20.79 -41.73 -59.50
C MET A 23 -19.78 -40.61 -59.19
N ALA A 24 -20.14 -39.34 -59.36
CA ALA A 24 -19.26 -38.22 -58.97
C ALA A 24 -18.93 -38.23 -57.48
N PHE A 25 -19.91 -38.56 -56.62
CA PHE A 25 -19.72 -38.69 -55.18
C PHE A 25 -18.80 -39.88 -54.82
N PHE A 26 -18.98 -41.04 -55.48
CA PHE A 26 -18.08 -42.18 -55.29
C PHE A 26 -16.65 -41.87 -55.75
N ASN A 27 -16.49 -41.18 -56.88
CA ASN A 27 -15.18 -40.76 -57.38
C ASN A 27 -14.52 -39.74 -56.45
N LEU A 28 -15.29 -38.81 -55.88
CA LEU A 28 -14.80 -37.89 -54.85
C LEU A 28 -14.35 -38.63 -53.59
N LEU A 29 -15.14 -39.58 -53.11
CA LEU A 29 -14.80 -40.41 -51.94
C LEU A 29 -13.54 -41.25 -52.20
N PHE A 30 -13.41 -41.78 -53.42
CA PHE A 30 -12.26 -42.56 -53.85
C PHE A 30 -10.99 -41.69 -53.89
N VAL A 31 -11.03 -40.53 -54.55
CA VAL A 31 -9.91 -39.58 -54.58
C VAL A 31 -9.56 -39.10 -53.16
N ALA A 32 -10.55 -38.80 -52.32
CA ALA A 32 -10.33 -38.43 -50.92
C ALA A 32 -9.67 -39.57 -50.12
N SER A 33 -10.03 -40.84 -50.38
CA SER A 33 -9.41 -42.00 -49.75
C SER A 33 -7.94 -42.18 -50.17
N LEU A 34 -7.61 -41.90 -51.43
CA LEU A 34 -6.24 -41.93 -51.94
C LEU A 34 -5.39 -40.81 -51.32
N ILE A 35 -5.96 -39.62 -51.16
CA ILE A 35 -5.32 -38.50 -50.46
C ILE A 35 -5.10 -38.86 -48.99
N CYS A 36 -6.09 -39.42 -48.30
CA CYS A 36 -5.92 -39.91 -46.92
C CYS A 36 -4.80 -40.96 -46.83
N PHE A 37 -4.75 -41.91 -47.76
CA PHE A 37 -3.75 -42.97 -47.77
C PHE A 37 -2.33 -42.43 -47.96
N GLY A 38 -2.14 -41.54 -48.95
CA GLY A 38 -0.88 -40.82 -49.13
C GLY A 38 -0.52 -39.96 -47.93
N GLY A 39 -1.50 -39.30 -47.32
CA GLY A 39 -1.32 -38.48 -46.13
C GLY A 39 -0.87 -39.28 -44.91
N VAL A 40 -1.45 -40.46 -44.69
CA VAL A 40 -1.01 -41.41 -43.64
C VAL A 40 0.42 -41.89 -43.92
N MET A 41 0.75 -42.26 -45.16
CA MET A 41 2.11 -42.68 -45.52
C MET A 41 3.15 -41.57 -45.31
N GLY A 42 2.85 -40.34 -45.73
CA GLY A 42 3.73 -39.18 -45.53
C GLY A 42 3.91 -38.82 -44.05
N SER A 43 2.86 -38.99 -43.25
CA SER A 43 2.93 -38.84 -41.78
C SER A 43 3.77 -39.93 -41.13
N TYR A 44 3.62 -41.18 -41.60
CA TYR A 44 4.35 -42.35 -41.11
C TYR A 44 5.85 -42.21 -41.36
N SER A 45 6.25 -41.83 -42.58
CA SER A 45 7.67 -41.64 -42.93
C SER A 45 8.33 -40.56 -42.08
N ARG A 46 7.60 -39.49 -41.75
CA ARG A 46 8.05 -38.45 -40.82
C ARG A 46 8.15 -38.95 -39.38
N GLY A 47 7.12 -39.63 -38.88
CA GLY A 47 7.11 -40.18 -37.53
C GLY A 47 8.25 -41.17 -37.28
N CYS A 48 8.64 -41.96 -38.28
CA CYS A 48 9.84 -42.80 -38.24
C CYS A 48 11.14 -41.99 -38.17
N ARG A 49 11.20 -40.81 -38.79
CA ARG A 49 12.39 -39.93 -38.75
C ARG A 49 12.52 -39.19 -37.42
N ASP A 50 11.41 -38.70 -36.87
CA ASP A 50 11.41 -37.98 -35.59
C ASP A 50 11.66 -38.92 -34.39
N SER A 51 11.19 -40.17 -34.45
CA SER A 51 11.48 -41.21 -33.44
C SER A 51 12.94 -41.69 -33.43
N GLN A 52 13.68 -41.54 -34.53
CA GLN A 52 15.13 -41.75 -34.53
C GLN A 52 15.91 -40.60 -33.87
N ASN A 53 15.35 -39.38 -33.81
CA ASN A 53 16.04 -38.19 -33.32
C ASN A 53 15.72 -37.79 -31.88
N LYS A 54 14.67 -38.34 -31.25
CA LYS A 54 14.38 -38.12 -29.82
C LYS A 54 14.19 -39.43 -29.09
N PHE A 55 15.28 -39.91 -28.49
CA PHE A 55 15.27 -41.02 -27.55
C PHE A 55 14.78 -40.52 -26.17
N SER A 56 13.49 -40.21 -26.05
CA SER A 56 12.88 -39.97 -24.75
C SER A 56 11.50 -40.59 -24.69
N LYS A 57 11.42 -41.69 -23.92
CA LYS A 57 10.20 -42.41 -23.56
C LYS A 57 9.33 -41.53 -22.66
N ASP A 58 8.27 -40.95 -23.21
CA ASP A 58 7.16 -40.44 -22.41
C ASP A 58 5.89 -41.25 -22.67
N LYS A 59 5.14 -41.53 -21.60
CA LYS A 59 3.94 -42.39 -21.56
C LYS A 59 2.71 -41.87 -22.36
N ASP A 60 2.86 -40.77 -23.11
CA ASP A 60 1.81 -40.15 -23.94
C ASP A 60 1.94 -40.43 -25.46
N GLU A 61 2.66 -41.49 -25.84
CA GLU A 61 2.95 -41.79 -27.25
C GLU A 61 1.70 -42.04 -28.11
N ASN A 62 0.65 -42.67 -27.57
CA ASN A 62 -0.52 -43.02 -28.40
C ASN A 62 -1.35 -41.78 -28.82
N ASN A 63 -1.51 -40.80 -27.93
CA ASN A 63 -2.21 -39.55 -28.27
C ASN A 63 -1.37 -38.67 -29.22
N LYS A 64 -0.04 -38.65 -29.04
CA LYS A 64 0.89 -37.93 -29.94
C LYS A 64 0.95 -38.56 -31.33
N ARG A 65 0.96 -39.90 -31.45
CA ARG A 65 0.93 -40.56 -32.77
C ARG A 65 -0.40 -40.30 -33.49
N ALA A 66 -1.53 -40.38 -32.78
CA ALA A 66 -2.84 -40.08 -33.34
C ALA A 66 -2.96 -38.62 -33.84
N SER A 67 -2.36 -37.66 -33.14
CA SER A 67 -2.35 -36.26 -33.59
C SER A 67 -1.47 -36.06 -34.84
N VAL A 68 -0.31 -36.71 -34.93
CA VAL A 68 0.59 -36.63 -36.10
C VAL A 68 -0.09 -37.14 -37.37
N TYR A 69 -0.80 -38.28 -37.31
CA TYR A 69 -1.54 -38.78 -38.48
C TYR A 69 -2.69 -37.86 -38.89
N ARG A 70 -3.44 -37.31 -37.92
CA ARG A 70 -4.55 -36.37 -38.21
C ARG A 70 -4.04 -35.09 -38.85
N PHE A 71 -2.94 -34.53 -38.35
CA PHE A 71 -2.32 -33.32 -38.92
C PHE A 71 -1.73 -33.57 -40.31
N GLY A 72 -1.08 -34.71 -40.54
CA GLY A 72 -0.53 -35.02 -41.86
C GLY A 72 -1.62 -35.27 -42.91
N ILE A 73 -2.72 -35.93 -42.56
CA ILE A 73 -3.91 -36.01 -43.44
C ILE A 73 -4.46 -34.62 -43.72
N ALA A 74 -4.65 -33.78 -42.70
CA ALA A 74 -5.16 -32.41 -42.89
C ALA A 74 -4.24 -31.56 -43.79
N SER A 75 -2.93 -31.65 -43.59
CA SER A 75 -1.95 -30.94 -44.43
C SER A 75 -1.92 -31.46 -45.87
N ALA A 76 -2.12 -32.76 -46.10
CA ALA A 76 -2.28 -33.31 -47.45
C ALA A 76 -3.49 -32.71 -48.16
N PHE A 77 -4.64 -32.59 -47.50
CA PHE A 77 -5.82 -31.97 -48.11
C PHE A 77 -5.62 -30.49 -48.47
N ILE A 78 -4.83 -29.75 -47.68
CA ILE A 78 -4.53 -28.34 -47.94
C ILE A 78 -3.51 -28.19 -49.07
N CYS A 79 -2.48 -29.06 -49.12
CA CYS A 79 -1.35 -28.91 -50.02
C CYS A 79 -1.47 -29.67 -51.35
N VAL A 80 -2.24 -30.75 -51.43
CA VAL A 80 -2.45 -31.52 -52.68
C VAL A 80 -3.04 -30.65 -53.81
N PRO A 81 -4.06 -29.80 -53.61
CA PRO A 81 -4.58 -28.92 -54.65
C PRO A 81 -3.51 -27.94 -55.18
N PHE A 82 -2.63 -27.47 -54.29
CA PHE A 82 -1.54 -26.57 -54.65
C PHE A 82 -0.46 -27.28 -55.46
N ILE A 83 0.02 -28.43 -55.00
CA ILE A 83 1.10 -29.18 -55.67
C ILE A 83 0.60 -29.83 -56.97
N SER A 84 -0.66 -30.25 -57.00
CA SER A 84 -1.31 -30.80 -58.19
C SER A 84 -1.40 -29.79 -59.33
N SER A 85 -1.49 -28.49 -59.04
CA SER A 85 -1.47 -27.43 -60.06
C SER A 85 -0.13 -27.35 -60.79
N PHE A 86 0.97 -27.76 -60.14
CA PHE A 86 2.30 -27.80 -60.77
C PHE A 86 2.56 -29.12 -61.50
N LEU A 87 2.09 -30.24 -60.95
CA LEU A 87 2.36 -31.58 -61.50
C LEU A 87 1.35 -32.04 -62.57
N HIS A 88 0.36 -31.22 -62.91
CA HIS A 88 -0.66 -31.52 -63.94
C HIS A 88 -1.29 -32.92 -63.73
N VAL A 89 -1.79 -33.18 -62.52
CA VAL A 89 -2.52 -34.42 -62.24
C VAL A 89 -3.83 -34.39 -63.01
N ASP A 90 -3.97 -35.31 -63.98
CA ASP A 90 -5.18 -35.44 -64.78
C ASP A 90 -6.24 -36.20 -63.98
N TYR A 91 -6.98 -35.48 -63.14
CA TYR A 91 -8.07 -36.03 -62.33
C TYR A 91 -9.12 -36.76 -63.17
N SER A 92 -9.32 -36.36 -64.42
CA SER A 92 -10.18 -37.04 -65.40
C SER A 92 -9.79 -38.50 -65.64
N SER A 93 -8.51 -38.83 -65.47
CA SER A 93 -7.95 -40.17 -65.65
C SER A 93 -8.02 -41.05 -64.39
N ILE A 94 -8.57 -40.54 -63.28
CA ILE A 94 -8.71 -41.25 -61.98
C ILE A 94 -10.19 -41.57 -61.66
N ILE A 95 -11.11 -41.20 -62.56
CA ILE A 95 -12.57 -41.31 -62.39
C ILE A 95 -13.10 -42.63 -62.98
N PHE A 96 -13.99 -43.31 -62.27
CA PHE A 96 -14.70 -44.50 -62.76
C PHE A 96 -15.94 -44.14 -63.60
N PRO A 97 -16.31 -44.96 -64.62
CA PRO A 97 -15.64 -46.17 -65.09
C PRO A 97 -14.39 -45.87 -65.94
N VAL A 98 -13.34 -46.69 -65.79
CA VAL A 98 -12.11 -46.55 -66.57
C VAL A 98 -12.42 -46.85 -68.05
N ALA A 99 -12.10 -45.91 -68.95
CA ALA A 99 -12.31 -46.09 -70.38
C ALA A 99 -11.53 -47.31 -70.92
N ASP A 100 -12.11 -48.04 -71.87
CA ASP A 100 -11.50 -49.23 -72.46
C ASP A 100 -10.09 -48.93 -73.00
N GLY A 101 -9.09 -49.66 -72.48
CA GLY A 101 -7.66 -49.47 -72.81
C GLY A 101 -6.90 -48.43 -71.96
N GLY A 102 -7.57 -47.74 -71.02
CA GLY A 102 -6.97 -46.70 -70.17
C GLY A 102 -6.34 -47.15 -68.85
N GLY A 103 -6.31 -48.45 -68.57
CA GLY A 103 -5.91 -49.00 -67.25
C GLY A 103 -4.50 -48.64 -66.80
N THR A 104 -3.54 -48.50 -67.72
CA THR A 104 -2.16 -48.13 -67.40
C THR A 104 -2.03 -46.68 -66.94
N LYS A 105 -2.70 -45.75 -67.63
CA LYS A 105 -2.75 -44.32 -67.25
C LYS A 105 -3.49 -44.10 -65.93
N PHE A 106 -4.54 -44.89 -65.67
CA PHE A 106 -5.28 -44.87 -64.42
C PHE A 106 -4.39 -45.24 -63.22
N ILE A 107 -3.61 -46.32 -63.34
CA ILE A 107 -2.68 -46.76 -62.28
C ILE A 107 -1.57 -45.72 -62.05
N GLU A 108 -1.00 -45.18 -63.13
CA GLU A 108 0.06 -44.16 -63.07
C GLU A 108 -0.40 -42.90 -62.30
N GLN A 109 -1.58 -42.39 -62.62
CA GLN A 109 -2.13 -41.19 -61.99
C GLN A 109 -2.53 -41.41 -60.53
N ILE A 110 -2.98 -42.62 -60.17
CA ILE A 110 -3.23 -42.98 -58.76
C ILE A 110 -1.93 -42.99 -57.95
N LEU A 111 -0.87 -43.61 -58.46
CA LEU A 111 0.43 -43.64 -57.79
C LEU A 111 1.02 -42.23 -57.65
N LEU A 112 0.87 -41.40 -58.69
CA LEU A 112 1.24 -39.99 -58.65
C LEU A 112 0.47 -39.24 -57.55
N LEU A 113 -0.86 -39.39 -57.48
CA LEU A 113 -1.66 -38.71 -56.45
C LEU A 113 -1.29 -39.14 -55.03
N ILE A 114 -1.06 -40.43 -54.79
CA ILE A 114 -0.62 -40.95 -53.47
C ILE A 114 0.75 -40.35 -53.10
N SER A 115 1.71 -40.34 -54.03
CA SER A 115 3.06 -39.80 -53.76
C SER A 115 3.04 -38.29 -53.51
N VAL A 116 2.27 -37.53 -54.28
CA VAL A 116 2.07 -36.08 -54.08
C VAL A 116 1.41 -35.80 -52.73
N SER A 117 0.41 -36.60 -52.35
CA SER A 117 -0.21 -36.52 -51.03
C SER A 117 0.77 -36.83 -49.89
N GLY A 118 1.64 -37.83 -50.07
CA GLY A 118 2.70 -38.15 -49.09
C GLY A 118 3.71 -37.02 -48.90
N ILE A 119 4.18 -36.41 -49.99
CA ILE A 119 5.11 -35.26 -49.94
C ILE A 119 4.40 -34.05 -49.31
N SER A 120 3.15 -33.81 -49.70
CA SER A 120 2.30 -32.74 -49.15
C SER A 120 2.11 -32.87 -47.64
N ALA A 121 1.83 -34.08 -47.15
CA ALA A 121 1.72 -34.34 -45.71
C ALA A 121 3.05 -34.09 -44.98
N TYR A 122 4.15 -34.53 -45.58
CA TYR A 122 5.47 -34.40 -44.98
C TYR A 122 5.94 -32.93 -44.89
N LEU A 123 5.82 -32.17 -45.99
CA LEU A 123 6.23 -30.77 -46.06
C LEU A 123 5.23 -29.83 -45.38
N GLY A 124 3.93 -30.05 -45.61
CA GLY A 124 2.86 -29.22 -45.06
C GLY A 124 2.87 -29.21 -43.54
N TYR A 125 3.16 -30.34 -42.90
CA TYR A 125 3.34 -30.41 -41.46
C TYR A 125 4.49 -29.52 -40.95
N ALA A 126 5.66 -29.53 -41.59
CA ALA A 126 6.79 -28.66 -41.18
C ALA A 126 6.46 -27.17 -41.30
N LEU A 127 5.75 -26.79 -42.36
CA LEU A 127 5.34 -25.41 -42.57
C LEU A 127 4.31 -24.96 -41.53
N LEU A 128 3.31 -25.80 -41.26
CA LEU A 128 2.26 -25.51 -40.28
C LEU A 128 2.82 -25.46 -38.85
N ASP A 129 3.71 -26.39 -38.48
CA ASP A 129 4.36 -26.41 -37.17
C ASP A 129 5.30 -25.20 -36.99
N GLY A 130 6.04 -24.81 -38.02
CA GLY A 130 6.88 -23.60 -37.99
C GLY A 130 6.07 -22.31 -37.83
N LEU A 131 4.94 -22.19 -38.53
CA LEU A 131 4.03 -21.04 -38.39
C LEU A 131 3.35 -21.03 -37.02
N ALA A 132 2.85 -22.17 -36.54
CA ALA A 132 2.22 -22.29 -35.23
C ALA A 132 3.18 -21.91 -34.11
N ASN A 133 4.41 -22.43 -34.13
CA ASN A 133 5.43 -22.10 -33.13
C ASN A 133 5.83 -20.63 -33.18
N LYS A 134 5.93 -20.02 -34.37
CA LYS A 134 6.25 -18.59 -34.49
C LYS A 134 5.15 -17.71 -33.90
N VAL A 135 3.89 -17.99 -34.22
CA VAL A 135 2.73 -17.24 -33.70
C VAL A 135 2.58 -17.43 -32.19
N LEU A 136 2.72 -18.67 -31.70
CA LEU A 136 2.67 -18.94 -30.26
C LEU A 136 3.79 -18.23 -29.52
N LYS A 137 5.02 -18.27 -30.04
CA LYS A 137 6.15 -17.57 -29.43
C LYS A 137 5.95 -16.06 -29.39
N GLU A 138 5.48 -15.46 -30.47
CA GLU A 138 5.19 -14.03 -30.53
C GLU A 138 4.07 -13.62 -29.56
N GLN A 139 3.06 -14.46 -29.37
CA GLN A 139 2.01 -14.24 -28.36
C GLN A 139 2.52 -14.40 -26.93
N VAL A 140 3.32 -15.43 -26.65
CA VAL A 140 3.89 -15.68 -25.32
C VAL A 140 4.87 -14.56 -24.95
N ASP A 141 5.80 -14.20 -25.83
CA ASP A 141 6.75 -13.11 -25.60
C ASP A 141 6.00 -11.77 -25.37
N GLY A 142 4.89 -11.55 -26.08
CA GLY A 142 4.02 -10.38 -25.87
C GLY A 142 3.24 -10.39 -24.56
N ILE A 143 2.87 -11.57 -24.04
CA ILE A 143 2.23 -11.73 -22.72
C ILE A 143 3.25 -11.54 -21.61
N ASP A 144 4.43 -12.16 -21.72
CA ASP A 144 5.50 -12.05 -20.73
C ASP A 144 5.94 -10.59 -20.54
N LYS A 145 6.08 -9.85 -21.66
CA LYS A 145 6.42 -8.43 -21.61
C LYS A 145 5.32 -7.61 -20.90
N LYS A 146 4.04 -7.85 -21.24
CA LYS A 146 2.92 -7.17 -20.58
C LYS A 146 2.84 -7.49 -19.09
N GLN A 147 3.17 -8.72 -18.71
CA GLN A 147 3.18 -9.13 -17.33
C GLN A 147 4.31 -8.45 -16.56
N GLN A 148 5.52 -8.35 -17.13
CA GLN A 148 6.62 -7.59 -16.55
C GLN A 148 6.30 -6.10 -16.40
N ASP A 149 5.71 -5.49 -17.44
CA ASP A 149 5.30 -4.08 -17.39
C ASP A 149 4.26 -3.84 -16.28
N LEU A 150 3.28 -4.73 -16.13
CA LEU A 150 2.27 -4.69 -15.06
C LEU A 150 2.88 -4.90 -13.66
N GLU A 151 3.83 -5.82 -13.52
CA GLU A 151 4.54 -6.05 -12.24
C GLU A 151 5.35 -4.80 -11.83
N ALA A 152 6.02 -4.16 -12.79
CA ALA A 152 6.76 -2.92 -12.54
C ALA A 152 5.83 -1.75 -12.14
N GLU A 153 4.70 -1.56 -12.84
CA GLU A 153 3.69 -0.56 -12.48
C GLU A 153 3.10 -0.84 -11.08
N GLN A 154 2.88 -2.12 -10.74
CA GLN A 154 2.34 -2.48 -9.43
C GLN A 154 3.33 -2.18 -8.29
N ASP A 155 4.62 -2.39 -8.52
CA ASP A 155 5.65 -2.07 -7.52
C ASP A 155 5.86 -0.56 -7.36
N GLU A 156 5.83 0.21 -8.46
CA GLU A 156 5.85 1.68 -8.39
C GLU A 156 4.64 2.22 -7.60
N PHE A 157 3.45 1.66 -7.84
CA PHE A 157 2.25 2.06 -7.11
C PHE A 157 2.30 1.71 -5.61
N LYS A 158 2.93 0.58 -5.24
CA LYS A 158 3.16 0.25 -3.82
C LYS A 158 4.10 1.25 -3.16
N ASP A 159 5.21 1.59 -3.83
CA ASP A 159 6.17 2.57 -3.31
C ASP A 159 5.52 3.95 -3.12
N GLU A 160 4.69 4.39 -4.07
CA GLU A 160 3.91 5.62 -3.93
C GLU A 160 2.91 5.56 -2.79
N LEU A 161 2.21 4.43 -2.64
CA LEU A 161 1.26 4.21 -1.56
C LEU A 161 1.93 4.26 -0.18
N ASP A 162 3.11 3.66 -0.04
CA ASP A 162 3.85 3.64 1.22
C ASP A 162 4.40 5.03 1.55
N ARG A 163 4.93 5.78 0.58
CA ARG A 163 5.27 7.21 0.76
C ARG A 163 4.06 8.05 1.17
N SER A 164 2.89 7.76 0.59
CA SER A 164 1.66 8.48 0.93
C SER A 164 1.22 8.19 2.37
N LYS A 165 1.34 6.95 2.85
CA LYS A 165 1.07 6.59 4.25
C LYS A 165 2.02 7.30 5.21
N GLU A 166 3.32 7.29 4.92
CA GLU A 166 4.32 7.98 5.74
C GLU A 166 4.03 9.48 5.83
N LEU A 167 3.67 10.12 4.71
CA LEU A 167 3.31 11.54 4.68
C LEU A 167 2.03 11.83 5.49
N ILE A 168 1.03 10.95 5.42
CA ILE A 168 -0.20 11.08 6.22
C ILE A 168 0.12 11.00 7.71
N GLU A 169 0.96 10.05 8.12
CA GLU A 169 1.36 9.88 9.52
C GLU A 169 2.12 11.12 10.04
N GLN A 170 3.04 11.67 9.23
CA GLN A 170 3.73 12.92 9.54
C GLN A 170 2.75 14.09 9.69
N LEU A 171 1.82 14.25 8.75
CA LEU A 171 0.80 15.30 8.81
C LEU A 171 -0.12 15.17 10.03
N GLU A 172 -0.44 13.95 10.44
CA GLU A 172 -1.23 13.72 11.65
C GLU A 172 -0.46 14.13 12.92
N MET A 173 0.84 13.85 12.98
CA MET A 173 1.69 14.29 14.09
C MET A 173 1.85 15.82 14.11
N ASP A 174 2.16 16.44 12.98
CA ASP A 174 2.28 17.90 12.86
C ASP A 174 0.99 18.61 13.27
N LYS A 175 -0.17 18.04 12.89
CA LYS A 175 -1.49 18.56 13.29
C LYS A 175 -1.71 18.47 14.80
N LYS A 176 -1.26 17.39 15.46
CA LYS A 176 -1.34 17.27 16.93
C LYS A 176 -0.46 18.32 17.60
N THR A 177 0.78 18.48 17.15
CA THR A 177 1.73 19.47 17.69
C THR A 177 1.22 20.90 17.49
N THR A 178 0.69 21.23 16.32
CA THR A 178 0.11 22.55 16.04
C THR A 178 -1.08 22.84 16.96
N LYS A 179 -1.96 21.85 17.19
CA LYS A 179 -3.08 22.00 18.11
C LYS A 179 -2.61 22.16 19.56
N PHE A 180 -1.58 21.43 19.96
CA PHE A 180 -0.96 21.55 21.28
C PHE A 180 -0.48 22.98 21.54
N GLU A 181 0.30 23.56 20.61
CA GLU A 181 0.76 24.95 20.67
C GLU A 181 -0.39 25.95 20.65
N LEU A 182 -1.41 25.73 19.81
CA LEU A 182 -2.58 26.60 19.75
C LEU A 182 -3.32 26.65 21.08
N GLY A 183 -3.47 25.54 21.79
CA GLY A 183 -4.10 25.55 23.11
C GLY A 183 -3.25 26.23 24.18
N TYR A 184 -1.91 26.18 24.09
CA TYR A 184 -1.04 27.02 24.94
C TYR A 184 -1.32 28.51 24.73
N PHE A 185 -1.36 28.98 23.48
CA PHE A 185 -1.67 30.38 23.17
C PHE A 185 -3.07 30.80 23.62
N LYS A 186 -4.07 29.94 23.43
CA LYS A 186 -5.44 30.17 23.93
C LYS A 186 -5.47 30.31 25.45
N ALA A 187 -4.77 29.40 26.15
CA ALA A 187 -4.70 29.41 27.60
C ALA A 187 -4.04 30.68 28.13
N ILE A 188 -2.88 31.08 27.59
CA ILE A 188 -2.23 32.33 27.99
C ILE A 188 -3.13 33.54 27.73
N SER A 189 -3.73 33.64 26.54
CA SER A 189 -4.61 34.76 26.23
C SER A 189 -5.81 34.85 27.18
N ALA A 190 -6.35 33.70 27.60
CA ALA A 190 -7.44 33.65 28.57
C ALA A 190 -6.97 34.03 29.98
N VAL A 191 -5.77 33.59 30.39
CA VAL A 191 -5.15 33.99 31.67
C VAL A 191 -4.87 35.48 31.70
N ASP A 192 -4.25 36.06 30.67
CA ASP A 192 -3.95 37.49 30.59
C ASP A 192 -5.22 38.34 30.73
N LYS A 193 -6.31 37.92 30.07
CA LYS A 193 -7.62 38.55 30.20
C LYS A 193 -8.14 38.43 31.63
N ALA A 194 -8.07 37.25 32.23
CA ALA A 194 -8.50 37.04 33.61
C ALA A 194 -7.71 37.95 34.57
N GLU A 195 -6.40 38.07 34.40
CA GLU A 195 -5.55 38.93 35.23
C GLU A 195 -5.89 40.41 35.07
N SER A 196 -6.16 40.89 33.85
CA SER A 196 -6.59 42.29 33.63
C SER A 196 -7.93 42.63 34.31
N MET A 197 -8.75 41.62 34.56
CA MET A 197 -10.07 41.75 35.21
C MET A 197 -9.99 41.64 36.73
N MET A 198 -8.91 41.04 37.29
CA MET A 198 -8.79 40.83 38.75
C MET A 198 -8.76 42.12 39.57
N SER A 199 -8.36 43.25 38.97
CA SER A 199 -8.38 44.56 39.64
C SER A 199 -9.73 45.28 39.57
N ILE A 200 -10.70 44.74 38.83
CA ILE A 200 -12.01 45.36 38.62
C ILE A 200 -12.99 44.81 39.67
N PRO A 201 -13.62 45.67 40.50
CA PRO A 201 -14.68 45.25 41.41
C PRO A 201 -15.81 44.52 40.66
N ASP A 202 -16.42 43.53 41.31
CA ASP A 202 -17.57 42.75 40.80
C ASP A 202 -17.33 41.84 39.57
N GLU A 203 -16.11 41.73 39.06
CA GLU A 203 -15.79 40.83 37.93
C GLU A 203 -15.32 39.42 38.33
N ALA A 204 -15.40 39.05 39.61
CA ALA A 204 -14.89 37.77 40.12
C ALA A 204 -15.43 36.54 39.36
N LEU A 205 -16.70 36.57 38.95
CA LEU A 205 -17.30 35.49 38.15
C LEU A 205 -16.70 35.41 36.74
N SER A 206 -16.46 36.54 36.10
CA SER A 206 -15.85 36.64 34.76
C SER A 206 -14.40 36.14 34.79
N VAL A 207 -13.63 36.52 35.82
CA VAL A 207 -12.27 36.02 36.06
C VAL A 207 -12.28 34.50 36.19
N LYS A 208 -13.15 33.94 37.05
CA LYS A 208 -13.25 32.49 37.24
C LYS A 208 -13.60 31.78 35.93
N LYS A 209 -14.54 32.32 35.16
CA LYS A 209 -14.91 31.77 33.84
C LYS A 209 -13.72 31.74 32.88
N LYS A 210 -12.93 32.83 32.80
CA LYS A 210 -11.75 32.90 31.93
C LYS A 210 -10.65 31.94 32.35
N LEU A 211 -10.43 31.77 33.65
CA LEU A 211 -9.50 30.78 34.17
C LEU A 211 -9.95 29.34 33.88
N THR A 212 -11.25 29.05 33.95
CA THR A 212 -11.79 27.75 33.53
C THR A 212 -11.60 27.52 32.02
N GLU A 213 -11.90 28.51 31.18
CA GLU A 213 -11.63 28.43 29.73
C GLU A 213 -10.14 28.15 29.44
N ALA A 214 -9.23 28.76 30.21
CA ALA A 214 -7.80 28.50 30.11
C ALA A 214 -7.45 27.07 30.55
N LEU A 215 -8.03 26.59 31.65
CA LEU A 215 -7.79 25.24 32.16
C LEU A 215 -8.26 24.17 31.17
N ASP A 216 -9.42 24.38 30.55
CA ASP A 216 -9.97 23.49 29.52
C ASP A 216 -9.04 23.43 28.30
N ALA A 217 -8.57 24.59 27.83
CA ALA A 217 -7.63 24.66 26.71
C ALA A 217 -6.30 23.94 26.99
N VAL A 218 -5.74 24.12 28.19
CA VAL A 218 -4.52 23.41 28.61
C VAL A 218 -4.76 21.90 28.70
N THR A 219 -5.90 21.50 29.27
CA THR A 219 -6.23 20.08 29.46
C THR A 219 -6.47 19.39 28.12
N GLU A 220 -7.16 20.05 27.19
CA GLU A 220 -7.33 19.57 25.82
C GLU A 220 -5.96 19.42 25.14
N SER A 221 -5.10 20.45 25.17
CA SER A 221 -3.75 20.36 24.58
C SER A 221 -2.93 19.19 25.14
N LEU A 222 -2.87 19.03 26.46
CA LEU A 222 -2.12 17.94 27.09
C LEU A 222 -2.68 16.55 26.77
N SER A 223 -3.94 16.44 26.35
CA SER A 223 -4.55 15.17 25.95
C SER A 223 -4.21 14.74 24.52
N LEU A 224 -3.77 15.67 23.67
CA LEU A 224 -3.47 15.43 22.26
C LEU A 224 -2.09 14.82 22.05
N VAL A 225 -1.18 15.01 22.99
CA VAL A 225 0.22 14.63 22.91
C VAL A 225 0.67 13.97 24.21
N LYS A 226 1.57 13.00 24.10
CA LYS A 226 2.35 12.50 25.24
C LYS A 226 3.58 13.38 25.45
N ARG A 227 4.19 13.25 26.62
CA ARG A 227 5.43 13.97 26.96
C ARG A 227 6.58 13.69 25.99
N GLU A 228 6.59 12.52 25.35
CA GLU A 228 7.59 12.08 24.37
C GLU A 228 7.34 12.64 22.96
N ASP A 229 6.10 13.07 22.66
CA ASP A 229 5.70 13.52 21.33
C ASP A 229 6.13 14.98 21.04
N VAL A 230 6.54 15.72 22.08
CA VAL A 230 6.91 17.14 22.01
C VAL A 230 8.20 17.39 22.78
N ALA A 231 8.83 18.55 22.55
CA ALA A 231 9.98 18.96 23.33
C ALA A 231 9.61 19.02 24.83
N LYS A 232 10.46 18.40 25.67
CA LYS A 232 10.25 18.32 27.13
C LYS A 232 9.91 19.68 27.74
N ASP A 233 10.64 20.72 27.35
CA ASP A 233 10.47 22.06 27.87
C ASP A 233 9.10 22.65 27.53
N ASP A 234 8.51 22.30 26.39
CA ASP A 234 7.19 22.83 25.99
C ASP A 234 6.05 22.12 26.71
N TYR A 235 6.18 20.81 26.94
CA TYR A 235 5.25 20.07 27.80
C TYR A 235 5.29 20.59 29.23
N ASP A 236 6.49 20.76 29.80
CA ASP A 236 6.69 21.23 31.17
C ASP A 236 6.19 22.69 31.33
N LYS A 237 6.38 23.57 30.33
CA LYS A 237 5.78 24.92 30.32
C LYS A 237 4.27 24.88 30.44
N LEU A 238 3.61 23.98 29.71
CA LEU A 238 2.16 23.86 29.72
C LEU A 238 1.64 23.30 31.06
N LEU A 239 2.37 22.37 31.69
CA LEU A 239 2.09 21.90 33.04
C LEU A 239 2.25 23.02 34.09
N VAL A 240 3.31 23.84 34.00
CA VAL A 240 3.49 25.01 34.87
C VAL A 240 2.32 25.98 34.73
N LEU A 241 1.86 26.24 33.49
CA LEU A 241 0.68 27.07 33.24
C LEU A 241 -0.58 26.45 33.85
N LYS A 242 -0.76 25.13 33.74
CA LYS A 242 -1.87 24.41 34.37
C LYS A 242 -1.89 24.59 35.89
N ALA A 243 -0.75 24.39 36.55
CA ALA A 243 -0.60 24.56 38.00
C ALA A 243 -0.91 26.01 38.42
N TYR A 244 -0.44 26.99 37.65
CA TYR A 244 -0.75 28.40 37.87
C TYR A 244 -2.26 28.68 37.82
N ILE A 245 -2.94 28.20 36.77
CA ILE A 245 -4.39 28.36 36.61
C ILE A 245 -5.16 27.68 37.75
N LEU A 246 -4.78 26.45 38.10
CA LEU A 246 -5.40 25.69 39.19
C LEU A 246 -5.27 26.43 40.53
N LYS A 247 -4.10 27.02 40.81
CA LYS A 247 -3.91 27.86 42.00
C LYS A 247 -4.87 29.04 42.03
N ARG A 248 -5.07 29.73 40.90
CA ARG A 248 -6.02 30.86 40.80
C ARG A 248 -7.48 30.45 40.90
N LEU A 249 -7.79 29.18 40.65
CA LEU A 249 -9.10 28.57 40.82
C LEU A 249 -9.30 27.93 42.21
N ASP A 250 -8.36 28.15 43.13
CA ASP A 250 -8.38 27.60 44.50
C ASP A 250 -8.29 26.05 44.57
N ARG A 251 -7.74 25.43 43.51
CA ARG A 251 -7.46 23.99 43.44
C ARG A 251 -6.00 23.70 43.77
N ILE A 252 -5.62 24.03 45.01
CA ILE A 252 -4.21 24.06 45.43
C ILE A 252 -3.57 22.67 45.45
N ASP A 253 -4.28 21.63 45.88
CA ASP A 253 -3.77 20.25 45.89
C ASP A 253 -3.39 19.75 44.48
N ASP A 254 -4.22 20.06 43.47
CA ASP A 254 -3.95 19.69 42.08
C ASP A 254 -2.73 20.44 41.53
N ALA A 255 -2.59 21.72 41.87
CA ALA A 255 -1.42 22.52 41.49
C ALA A 255 -0.13 22.01 42.16
N LEU A 256 -0.22 21.57 43.41
CA LEU A 256 0.88 20.97 44.15
C LEU A 256 1.31 19.64 43.52
N SER A 257 0.36 18.76 43.18
CA SER A 257 0.65 17.48 42.52
C SER A 257 1.43 17.66 41.22
N ILE A 258 1.05 18.64 40.39
CA ILE A 258 1.78 18.94 39.14
C ILE A 258 3.19 19.48 39.45
N THR A 259 3.31 20.33 40.46
CA THR A 259 4.61 20.91 40.84
C THR A 259 5.56 19.82 41.36
N ASP A 260 5.04 18.86 42.13
CA ASP A 260 5.80 17.69 42.58
C ASP A 260 6.29 16.84 41.41
N GLU A 261 5.43 16.56 40.44
CA GLU A 261 5.82 15.83 39.21
C GLU A 261 6.95 16.54 38.45
N LEU A 262 6.85 17.86 38.28
CA LEU A 262 7.89 18.65 37.61
C LEU A 262 9.20 18.65 38.39
N LEU A 263 9.14 18.71 39.72
CA LEU A 263 10.32 18.65 40.59
C LEU A 263 11.04 17.30 40.54
N MET A 264 10.32 16.18 40.36
CA MET A 264 10.96 14.86 40.15
C MET A 264 11.87 14.85 38.91
N SER A 265 11.61 15.75 37.95
CA SER A 265 12.37 15.87 36.70
C SER A 265 13.46 16.94 36.75
N ASN A 266 13.40 17.85 37.74
CA ASN A 266 14.30 19.00 37.91
C ASN A 266 14.27 19.46 39.38
N GLU A 267 14.91 18.69 40.25
CA GLU A 267 14.82 18.82 41.72
C GLU A 267 15.38 20.13 42.27
N ASP A 268 16.24 20.78 41.50
CA ASP A 268 16.95 22.02 41.85
C ASP A 268 16.36 23.26 41.18
N ASN A 269 15.19 23.15 40.55
CA ASN A 269 14.52 24.30 39.95
C ASN A 269 14.02 25.28 41.04
N PRO A 270 14.62 26.48 41.18
CA PRO A 270 14.28 27.39 42.27
C PRO A 270 12.82 27.86 42.22
N ILE A 271 12.24 27.97 41.02
CA ILE A 271 10.90 28.50 40.82
C ILE A 271 9.87 27.43 41.23
N LEU A 272 10.11 26.17 40.89
CA LEU A 272 9.22 25.07 41.29
C LEU A 272 9.30 24.81 42.80
N ILE A 273 10.50 24.85 43.39
CA ILE A 273 10.67 24.74 44.86
C ILE A 273 9.91 25.86 45.56
N TYR A 274 10.03 27.10 45.06
CA TYR A 274 9.29 28.24 45.59
C TYR A 274 7.77 28.05 45.49
N ASN A 275 7.26 27.71 44.31
CA ASN A 275 5.83 27.51 44.08
C ASN A 275 5.28 26.39 44.99
N LYS A 276 6.02 25.28 45.13
CA LYS A 276 5.67 24.19 46.04
C LYS A 276 5.54 24.69 47.48
N ALA A 277 6.51 25.45 47.97
CA ALA A 277 6.47 26.03 49.31
C ALA A 277 5.26 26.96 49.50
N CYS A 278 4.97 27.82 48.51
CA CYS A 278 3.77 28.67 48.54
C CYS A 278 2.48 27.85 48.62
N TYR A 279 2.33 26.81 47.80
CA TYR A 279 1.12 25.98 47.79
C TYR A 279 0.97 25.19 49.10
N GLN A 280 2.06 24.63 49.63
CA GLN A 280 2.05 23.97 50.94
C GLN A 280 1.68 24.94 52.06
N TYR A 281 2.18 26.18 52.01
CA TYR A 281 1.83 27.19 53.00
C TYR A 281 0.37 27.57 52.93
N ILE A 282 -0.17 27.82 51.73
CA ILE A 282 -1.60 28.12 51.54
C ILE A 282 -2.49 27.03 52.17
N LEU A 283 -2.14 25.75 51.97
CA LEU A 283 -2.87 24.61 52.55
C LEU A 283 -2.71 24.51 54.09
N ARG A 284 -1.57 24.96 54.64
CA ARG A 284 -1.20 24.80 56.05
C ARG A 284 -1.24 26.08 56.87
N ARG A 285 -1.75 27.20 56.35
CA ARG A 285 -1.72 28.54 56.99
C ARG A 285 -2.10 28.58 58.47
N CYS A 286 -2.95 27.67 58.94
CA CYS A 286 -3.40 27.60 60.33
C CYS A 286 -2.53 26.69 61.25
N GLN A 287 -1.43 26.12 60.75
CA GLN A 287 -0.53 25.25 61.50
C GLN A 287 0.58 26.06 62.20
N ALA A 288 0.96 25.62 63.41
CA ALA A 288 1.87 26.36 64.27
C ALA A 288 3.36 26.26 63.85
N ASP A 289 3.73 25.23 63.08
CA ASP A 289 5.09 25.00 62.61
C ASP A 289 5.12 25.01 61.07
N ASN A 290 5.83 25.99 60.50
CA ASN A 290 6.08 26.13 59.07
C ASN A 290 7.59 26.21 58.79
N SER A 291 8.42 25.67 59.70
CA SER A 291 9.89 25.70 59.58
C SER A 291 10.39 25.02 58.30
N ASP A 292 9.79 23.88 57.94
CA ASP A 292 10.06 23.16 56.68
C ASP A 292 9.81 24.03 55.44
N ILE A 293 8.70 24.77 55.41
CA ILE A 293 8.34 25.68 54.33
C ILE A 293 9.33 26.85 54.25
N LYS A 294 9.71 27.43 55.39
CA LYS A 294 10.72 28.51 55.45
C LYS A 294 12.05 28.04 54.89
N ASP A 295 12.48 26.82 55.22
CA ASP A 295 13.71 26.23 54.71
C ASP A 295 13.63 25.94 53.21
N MET A 296 12.49 25.49 52.70
CA MET A 296 12.27 25.35 51.26
C MET A 296 12.37 26.69 50.52
N ILE A 297 11.79 27.77 51.07
CA ILE A 297 11.89 29.10 50.48
C ILE A 297 13.34 29.59 50.53
N ARG A 298 14.05 29.42 51.66
CA ARG A 298 15.50 29.72 51.74
C ARG A 298 16.28 28.99 50.66
N ARG A 299 16.04 27.68 50.48
CA ARG A 299 16.68 26.88 49.42
C ARG A 299 16.36 27.45 48.03
N ALA A 300 15.09 27.71 47.73
CA ALA A 300 14.67 28.27 46.44
C ALA A 300 15.36 29.61 46.14
N LEU A 301 15.56 30.44 47.16
CA LEU A 301 16.19 31.75 47.00
C LEU A 301 17.73 31.67 46.89
N THR A 302 18.38 30.66 47.45
CA THR A 302 19.85 30.59 47.57
C THR A 302 20.51 29.56 46.65
N ILE A 303 19.74 28.62 46.10
CA ILE A 303 20.27 27.60 45.21
C ILE A 303 20.97 28.22 43.99
N LYS A 304 22.14 27.69 43.65
CA LYS A 304 22.94 28.17 42.52
C LYS A 304 22.32 27.71 41.22
N VAL A 305 21.90 28.66 40.40
CA VAL A 305 21.38 28.41 39.05
C VAL A 305 22.33 29.01 38.02
N THR A 306 22.56 28.26 36.94
CA THR A 306 23.41 28.68 35.82
C THR A 306 22.61 29.26 34.65
N ASP A 307 21.32 28.91 34.56
CA ASP A 307 20.42 29.41 33.52
C ASP A 307 20.09 30.91 33.75
N PRO A 308 20.42 31.80 32.80
CA PRO A 308 20.11 33.22 32.89
C PRO A 308 18.62 33.53 33.12
N GLU A 309 17.72 32.73 32.57
CA GLU A 309 16.28 32.92 32.76
C GLU A 309 15.87 32.58 34.20
N PHE A 310 16.39 31.49 34.76
CA PHE A 310 16.14 31.14 36.15
C PHE A 310 16.78 32.13 37.11
N ILE A 311 17.97 32.66 36.83
CA ILE A 311 18.57 33.75 37.62
C ILE A 311 17.62 34.96 37.64
N ARG A 312 17.15 35.40 36.46
CA ARG A 312 16.22 36.55 36.37
C ARG A 312 14.92 36.31 37.12
N ARG A 313 14.34 35.11 37.03
CA ARG A 313 13.10 34.76 37.74
C ARG A 313 13.33 34.63 39.24
N GLN A 314 14.42 34.01 39.67
CA GLN A 314 14.83 33.89 41.07
C GLN A 314 15.02 35.27 41.70
N GLU A 315 15.64 36.24 41.00
CA GLU A 315 15.77 37.62 41.47
C GLU A 315 14.42 38.33 41.68
N LYS A 316 13.45 38.09 40.79
CA LYS A 316 12.09 38.60 40.98
C LYS A 316 11.44 38.03 42.24
N ILE A 317 11.64 36.74 42.49
CA ILE A 317 11.13 36.08 43.70
C ILE A 317 11.83 36.64 44.94
N ARG A 318 13.17 36.74 44.94
CA ARG A 318 13.97 37.37 46.01
C ARG A 318 13.40 38.73 46.37
N THR A 319 13.21 39.61 45.38
CA THR A 319 12.68 40.96 45.58
C THR A 319 11.27 40.95 46.20
N LYS A 320 10.40 40.02 45.78
CA LYS A 320 9.04 39.90 46.32
C LYS A 320 9.02 39.41 47.77
N VAL A 321 9.76 38.34 48.06
CA VAL A 321 9.81 37.73 49.41
C VAL A 321 10.45 38.70 50.40
N ILE A 322 11.62 39.24 50.05
CA ILE A 322 12.36 40.21 50.88
C ILE A 322 11.54 41.47 51.15
N GLY A 323 10.78 41.93 50.15
CA GLY A 323 9.93 43.10 50.27
C GLY A 323 8.62 42.85 51.02
N ASN A 324 8.35 41.61 51.46
CA ASN A 324 7.08 41.16 52.02
C ASN A 324 5.87 41.54 51.14
N LYS A 325 6.03 41.39 49.81
CA LYS A 325 5.02 41.76 48.80
C LYS A 325 4.29 40.56 48.20
N ASP A 326 4.57 39.36 48.68
CA ASP A 326 3.91 38.16 48.18
C ASP A 326 2.74 37.78 49.08
N ASN A 327 1.52 38.02 48.57
CA ASN A 327 0.28 37.69 49.27
C ASN A 327 0.16 36.20 49.59
N ASP A 328 0.84 35.33 48.83
CA ASP A 328 0.77 33.88 49.08
C ASP A 328 1.52 33.52 50.37
N LEU A 329 2.55 34.30 50.74
CA LEU A 329 3.40 34.08 51.93
C LEU A 329 3.07 35.03 53.10
N GLU A 330 1.95 35.74 53.04
CA GLU A 330 1.54 36.68 54.07
C GLU A 330 1.57 36.03 55.47
N GLY A 331 2.25 36.69 56.41
CA GLY A 331 2.39 36.23 57.80
C GLY A 331 3.38 35.08 58.03
N LEU A 332 4.06 34.57 56.99
CA LEU A 332 5.00 33.46 57.15
C LEU A 332 6.30 33.89 57.86
N PHE A 333 6.90 35.01 57.41
CA PHE A 333 8.17 35.50 57.93
C PHE A 333 7.98 36.70 58.85
N THR A 334 8.77 36.74 59.92
CA THR A 334 8.93 37.94 60.74
C THR A 334 9.94 38.91 60.10
N ASP A 335 9.88 40.19 60.46
CA ASP A 335 10.81 41.21 59.94
C ASP A 335 12.28 40.83 60.20
N ALA A 336 12.59 40.23 61.35
CA ALA A 336 13.93 39.77 61.68
C ALA A 336 14.41 38.64 60.74
N GLU A 337 13.56 37.65 60.45
CA GLU A 337 13.88 36.56 59.52
C GLU A 337 14.05 37.06 58.08
N LEU A 338 13.31 38.11 57.68
CA LEU A 338 13.47 38.75 56.37
C LEU A 338 14.82 39.48 56.26
N GLU A 339 15.29 40.13 57.33
CA GLU A 339 16.63 40.73 57.36
C GLU A 339 17.74 39.66 57.29
N GLU A 340 17.59 38.53 57.99
CA GLU A 340 18.51 37.40 57.87
C GLU A 340 18.57 36.84 56.44
N LEU A 341 17.41 36.69 55.79
CA LEU A 341 17.30 36.29 54.39
C LEU A 341 18.02 37.27 53.45
N LYS A 342 17.89 38.59 53.66
CA LYS A 342 18.61 39.60 52.88
C LYS A 342 20.13 39.44 52.97
N VAL A 343 20.64 39.05 54.14
CA VAL A 343 22.08 38.80 54.33
C VAL A 343 22.50 37.51 53.64
N ALA A 344 21.70 36.44 53.72
CA ALA A 344 22.02 35.14 53.13
C ALA A 344 21.97 35.10 51.59
N ILE A 345 21.28 36.06 50.96
CA ILE A 345 21.12 36.15 49.50
C ILE A 345 22.24 36.98 48.83
N LYS A 346 22.95 37.81 49.60
CA LYS A 346 24.17 38.52 49.15
C LYS A 346 25.33 37.56 49.00
#